data_AF-A0A960L9G9-F1
#
_entry.id   AF-A0A960L9G9-F1
#
_cell.length_a   1.000
_cell.length_b   1.000
_cell.length_c   1.000
_cell.angle_alpha   90.00
_cell.angle_beta   90.00
_cell.angle_gamma   90.00
#
_symmetry.space_group_name_H-M   'P 1'
#
loop_
_entity.id
_entity.type
_entity.pdbx_description
1 polymer ?
#
loop_
_entity_poly.entity_id
_entity_poly.type
_entity_poly.pdbx_seq_one_letter_code
_entity_poly.pdbx_strand_id
1 'polypeptide(L)'
;MRSDAAAGITNPLYLGGGTFYLTEGTVSEGGQLVRTNIYLSIPSSTPFYWLGDTAWVAPIRGKLDRASTPNCNQTSGWNTNDWKCYLQDRASRGFTVVQIAVPGWWMKNPLTDTNNQAPFVANTSFPAWSKWNPTFWQAFEDKV
;
A
#
# COMPACT_ATOMS: atom_id res chain seq x y z
N MET A 1 8.15 -1.68 40.95
CA MET A 1 7.68 -3.01 40.50
C MET A 1 6.78 -2.80 39.30
N ARG A 2 7.30 -3.02 38.09
CA ARG A 2 6.50 -3.14 36.87
C ARG A 2 6.15 -4.62 36.75
N SER A 3 4.86 -4.94 36.70
CA SER A 3 4.40 -6.28 36.36
C SER A 3 4.33 -6.38 34.84
N ASP A 4 5.19 -7.21 34.26
CA ASP A 4 5.11 -7.59 32.85
C ASP A 4 3.83 -8.43 32.65
N ALA A 5 2.91 -7.90 31.86
CA ALA A 5 1.75 -8.66 31.41
C ALA A 5 2.22 -9.65 30.33
N ALA A 6 2.04 -10.94 30.59
CA ALA A 6 2.33 -12.01 29.65
C ALA A 6 1.47 -11.84 28.39
N ALA A 7 2.12 -11.75 27.22
CA ALA A 7 1.45 -11.76 25.93
C ALA A 7 0.75 -13.11 25.73
N GLY A 8 -0.59 -13.10 25.70
CA GLY A 8 -1.40 -14.28 25.46
C GLY A 8 -1.31 -14.70 23.99
N ILE A 9 -0.91 -15.94 23.75
CA ILE A 9 -1.02 -16.56 22.43
C ILE A 9 -2.51 -16.83 22.19
N THR A 10 -3.12 -16.18 21.20
CA THR A 10 -4.50 -16.49 20.78
C THR A 10 -4.49 -17.49 19.62
N ASN A 11 -5.58 -18.28 19.55
CA ASN A 11 -5.75 -19.54 18.82
C ASN A 11 -4.99 -19.66 17.47
N PRO A 12 -4.37 -20.82 17.18
CA PRO A 12 -3.66 -21.03 15.91
C PRO A 12 -4.61 -20.97 14.72
N LEU A 13 -4.25 -20.20 13.69
CA LEU A 13 -4.90 -20.24 12.39
C LEU A 13 -4.21 -21.31 11.53
N TYR A 14 -4.95 -22.34 11.13
CA TYR A 14 -4.43 -23.40 10.26
C TYR A 14 -4.64 -23.03 8.79
N LEU A 15 -3.55 -22.71 8.09
CA LEU A 15 -3.53 -22.59 6.63
C LEU A 15 -2.50 -23.59 6.09
N GLY A 16 -2.98 -24.62 5.38
CA GLY A 16 -2.15 -25.44 4.48
C GLY A 16 -0.87 -26.04 5.06
N GLY A 17 -0.95 -26.76 6.19
CA GLY A 17 0.14 -27.61 6.68
C GLY A 17 1.17 -26.96 7.62
N GLY A 18 1.02 -25.66 7.93
CA GLY A 18 1.81 -24.95 8.94
C GLY A 18 0.96 -24.48 10.12
N THR A 19 1.57 -24.40 11.31
CA THR A 19 0.98 -23.72 12.48
C THR A 19 1.58 -22.33 12.57
N PHE A 20 0.76 -21.29 12.39
CA PHE A 20 1.15 -19.91 12.62
C PHE A 20 0.52 -19.44 13.94
N TYR A 21 1.34 -18.82 14.78
CA TYR A 21 0.87 -18.15 15.99
C TYR A 21 0.79 -16.66 15.71
N LEU A 22 -0.42 -16.10 15.79
CA LEU A 22 -0.59 -14.65 15.83
C LEU A 22 -0.21 -14.22 17.25
N THR A 23 0.97 -13.64 17.41
CA THR A 23 1.28 -12.91 18.64
C THR A 23 0.44 -11.65 18.64
N GLU A 24 -0.14 -11.27 19.79
CA GLU A 24 -0.59 -9.90 20.02
C GLU A 24 0.63 -8.99 19.89
N GLY A 25 0.91 -8.56 18.66
CA GLY A 25 1.87 -7.49 18.43
C GLY A 25 1.32 -6.25 19.11
N THR A 26 2.21 -5.39 19.57
CA THR A 26 1.91 -3.96 19.70
C THR A 26 1.75 -3.41 18.29
N VAL A 27 0.64 -3.77 17.66
CA VAL A 27 0.33 -3.30 16.33
C VAL A 27 -0.38 -1.98 16.54
N SER A 28 0.27 -0.89 16.13
CA SER A 28 -0.41 0.39 15.87
C SER A 28 -1.41 0.29 14.71
N GLU A 29 -1.78 -0.92 14.26
CA GLU A 29 -2.67 -1.17 13.13
C GLU A 29 -4.12 -0.99 13.56
N GLY A 30 -4.72 0.10 13.11
CA GLY A 30 -6.16 0.30 13.16
C GLY A 30 -6.96 -0.66 12.27
N GLY A 31 -6.41 -1.82 11.88
CA GLY A 31 -7.10 -2.86 11.09
C GLY A 31 -7.84 -2.35 9.85
N GLN A 32 -8.77 -3.16 9.34
CA GLN A 32 -9.70 -2.72 8.29
C GLN A 32 -10.71 -1.72 8.87
N LEU A 33 -10.94 -0.61 8.17
CA LEU A 33 -12.00 0.33 8.53
C LEU A 33 -13.36 -0.38 8.55
N VAL A 34 -14.13 -0.14 9.60
CA VAL A 34 -15.50 -0.65 9.75
C VAL A 34 -16.49 0.50 9.71
N ARG A 35 -17.72 0.19 9.30
CA ARG A 35 -18.83 1.13 9.35
C ARG A 35 -19.44 1.14 10.75
N THR A 36 -19.53 2.31 11.36
CA THR A 36 -20.22 2.53 12.64
C THR A 36 -21.34 3.54 12.42
N ASN A 37 -22.57 3.04 12.31
CA ASN A 37 -23.73 3.82 11.85
C ASN A 37 -23.44 4.51 10.50
N ILE A 38 -23.52 5.84 10.40
CA ILE A 38 -23.22 6.59 9.17
C ILE A 38 -21.74 6.99 9.04
N TYR A 39 -20.88 6.56 9.97
CA TYR A 39 -19.46 6.95 10.06
C TYR A 39 -18.51 5.76 9.88
N LEU A 40 -17.22 6.05 9.83
CA LEU A 40 -16.13 5.06 9.79
C LEU A 40 -15.40 5.01 11.13
N SER A 41 -14.90 3.83 11.49
CA SER A 41 -14.02 3.63 12.64
C SER A 41 -12.98 2.55 12.35
N ILE A 42 -11.91 2.52 13.16
CA ILE A 42 -11.01 1.37 13.23
C ILE A 42 -11.58 0.32 14.23
N PRO A 43 -11.20 -0.97 14.18
CA PRO A 43 -11.79 -2.03 15.01
C PRO A 43 -11.79 -1.79 16.52
N SER A 44 -10.91 -0.92 17.02
CA SER A 44 -10.92 -0.45 18.42
C SER A 44 -12.04 0.57 18.74
N SER A 45 -13.00 0.75 17.83
CA SER A 45 -14.09 1.75 17.92
C SER A 45 -13.63 3.20 17.90
N THR A 46 -12.38 3.49 17.54
CA THR A 46 -11.89 4.87 17.39
C THR A 46 -12.44 5.47 16.09
N PRO A 47 -13.09 6.65 16.12
CA PRO A 47 -13.59 7.31 14.92
C PRO A 47 -12.48 7.53 13.89
N PHE A 48 -12.79 7.27 12.62
CA PHE A 48 -11.89 7.53 11.51
C PHE A 48 -12.44 8.68 10.66
N TYR A 49 -11.73 9.79 10.66
CA TYR A 49 -12.05 10.93 9.80
C TYR A 49 -11.39 10.74 8.44
N TRP A 50 -12.21 10.62 7.39
CA TRP A 50 -11.74 10.50 6.01
C TRP A 50 -11.37 11.88 5.46
N LEU A 51 -10.07 12.17 5.44
CA LEU A 51 -9.51 13.33 4.75
C LEU A 51 -8.69 12.82 3.56
N GLY A 52 -9.31 12.86 2.38
CA GLY A 52 -8.76 12.26 1.17
C GLY A 52 -7.93 13.24 0.34
N ASP A 53 -6.82 12.75 -0.21
CA ASP A 53 -6.13 13.35 -1.36
C ASP A 53 -6.23 12.42 -2.59
N THR A 54 -5.86 12.91 -3.76
CA THR A 54 -5.96 12.14 -5.01
C THR A 54 -4.64 12.14 -5.78
N ALA A 55 -4.08 10.94 -6.00
CA ALA A 55 -2.88 10.72 -6.81
C ALA A 55 -3.02 9.47 -7.69
N TRP A 56 -3.95 9.56 -8.66
CA TRP A 56 -4.37 8.44 -9.50
C TRP A 56 -3.23 7.56 -10.04
N VAL A 57 -2.19 8.18 -10.60
CA VAL A 57 -1.09 7.45 -11.26
C VAL A 57 0.11 7.17 -10.37
N ALA A 58 0.12 7.64 -9.12
CA ALA A 58 1.35 7.66 -8.33
C ALA A 58 1.91 6.26 -7.99
N PRO A 59 1.11 5.23 -7.68
CA PRO A 59 1.64 3.88 -7.52
C PRO A 59 2.25 3.28 -8.80
N ILE A 60 1.91 3.83 -9.96
CA ILE A 60 2.41 3.37 -11.26
C ILE A 60 3.64 4.17 -11.69
N ARG A 61 3.59 5.49 -11.50
CA ARG A 61 4.57 6.45 -12.03
C ARG A 61 5.53 6.98 -10.98
N GLY A 62 5.23 6.81 -9.70
CA GLY A 62 6.14 7.12 -8.61
C GLY A 62 7.21 6.04 -8.48
N LYS A 63 8.43 6.48 -8.22
CA LYS A 63 9.56 5.67 -7.80
C LYS A 63 9.52 5.44 -6.29
N LEU A 64 9.80 4.21 -5.92
CA LEU A 64 9.98 3.81 -4.53
C LEU A 64 11.18 2.87 -4.45
N ASP A 65 12.18 3.27 -3.70
CA ASP A 65 13.29 2.45 -3.26
C ASP A 65 13.24 2.31 -1.74
N ARG A 66 12.90 1.10 -1.30
CA ARG A 66 12.78 0.72 0.10
C ARG A 66 14.08 0.92 0.90
N ALA A 67 15.23 0.73 0.26
CA ALA A 67 16.53 0.79 0.93
C ALA A 67 17.04 2.23 1.12
N SER A 68 16.52 3.17 0.33
CA SER A 68 17.01 4.54 0.31
C SER A 68 16.25 5.48 1.25
N THR A 69 16.97 6.40 1.89
CA THR A 69 16.36 7.54 2.58
C THR A 69 15.84 8.53 1.55
N PRO A 70 14.56 8.94 1.61
CA PRO A 70 14.01 9.90 0.66
C PRO A 70 14.65 11.29 0.85
N ASN A 71 15.10 11.92 -0.24
CA ASN A 71 15.47 13.33 -0.23
C ASN A 71 14.30 14.18 -0.76
N CYS A 72 13.46 14.64 0.15
CA CYS A 72 12.23 15.38 -0.19
C CYS A 72 12.43 16.88 -0.41
N ASN A 73 13.68 17.35 -0.36
CA ASN A 73 14.04 18.75 -0.60
C ASN A 73 14.48 19.01 -2.06
N GLN A 74 14.46 18.00 -2.93
CA GLN A 74 14.79 18.18 -4.35
C GLN A 74 13.66 18.91 -5.09
N THR A 75 14.00 20.01 -5.75
CA THR A 75 13.08 20.88 -6.51
C THR A 75 13.09 20.62 -8.01
N SER A 76 13.93 19.71 -8.52
CA SER A 76 14.05 19.41 -9.95
C SER A 76 14.12 17.89 -10.21
N GLY A 77 13.10 17.35 -10.88
CA GLY A 77 13.03 15.98 -11.37
C GLY A 77 12.41 14.97 -10.38
N TRP A 78 11.99 13.82 -10.92
CA TRP A 78 11.47 12.69 -10.15
C TRP A 78 12.61 11.95 -9.44
N ASN A 79 12.73 12.13 -8.12
CA ASN A 79 13.74 11.47 -7.29
C ASN A 79 13.42 9.96 -7.11
N THR A 80 14.39 9.17 -6.64
CA THR A 80 14.26 7.70 -6.47
C THR A 80 13.15 7.27 -5.49
N ASN A 81 12.60 8.20 -4.70
CA ASN A 81 11.60 7.99 -3.65
C ASN A 81 10.49 9.04 -3.65
N ASP A 82 10.07 9.48 -4.83
CA ASP A 82 9.10 10.57 -5.00
C ASP A 82 7.76 10.25 -4.30
N TRP A 83 7.37 8.97 -4.31
CA TRP A 83 6.16 8.47 -3.67
C TRP A 83 6.23 8.60 -2.15
N LYS A 84 7.39 8.26 -1.55
CA LYS A 84 7.59 8.38 -0.11
C LYS A 84 7.55 9.84 0.35
N CYS A 85 8.13 10.75 -0.44
CA CYS A 85 8.07 12.19 -0.17
C CYS A 85 6.65 12.74 -0.28
N TYR A 86 5.90 12.31 -1.29
CA TYR A 86 4.49 12.65 -1.42
C TYR A 86 3.69 12.21 -0.19
N LEU A 87 3.81 10.94 0.22
CA LEU A 87 3.10 10.42 1.39
C LEU A 87 3.47 11.16 2.68
N GLN A 88 4.74 11.52 2.86
CA GLN A 88 5.20 12.31 4.01
C GLN A 88 4.59 13.72 4.02
N ASP A 89 4.56 14.42 2.89
CA ASP A 89 3.91 15.74 2.79
C ASP A 89 2.41 15.63 3.11
N ARG A 90 1.71 14.62 2.58
CA ARG A 90 0.27 14.42 2.85
C ARG A 90 -0.01 14.07 4.30
N ALA A 91 0.77 13.18 4.89
CA ALA A 91 0.67 12.86 6.31
C ALA A 91 0.92 14.10 7.20
N SER A 92 1.92 14.94 6.85
CA SER A 92 2.22 16.17 7.60
C SER A 92 1.10 17.21 7.57
N ARG A 93 0.22 17.13 6.56
CA ARG A 93 -0.97 17.99 6.39
C ARG A 93 -2.25 17.35 6.93
N GLY A 94 -2.16 16.16 7.54
CA GLY A 94 -3.28 15.48 8.17
C GLY A 94 -4.16 14.65 7.24
N PHE A 95 -3.78 14.45 5.98
CA PHE A 95 -4.51 13.53 5.10
C PHE A 95 -4.44 12.10 5.64
N THR A 96 -5.58 11.40 5.60
CA THR A 96 -5.73 10.04 6.12
C THR A 96 -5.97 9.01 5.03
N VAL A 97 -6.30 9.44 3.81
CA VAL A 97 -6.54 8.57 2.66
C VAL A 97 -5.92 9.18 1.40
N VAL A 98 -5.33 8.34 0.55
CA VAL A 98 -4.93 8.73 -0.82
C VAL A 98 -5.68 7.86 -1.82
N GLN A 99 -6.43 8.50 -2.70
CA GLN A 99 -7.08 7.83 -3.82
C GLN A 99 -6.06 7.56 -4.92
N ILE A 100 -5.95 6.29 -5.30
CA ILE A 100 -5.06 5.81 -6.35
C ILE A 100 -5.89 5.06 -7.41
N ALA A 101 -5.34 4.94 -8.62
CA ALA A 101 -5.94 4.11 -9.64
C ALA A 101 -5.16 2.80 -9.77
N VAL A 102 -5.91 1.71 -9.96
CA VAL A 102 -5.34 0.42 -10.34
C VAL A 102 -5.05 0.45 -11.85
N PRO A 103 -3.91 -0.12 -12.29
CA PRO A 103 -3.51 -0.19 -13.68
C PRO A 103 -4.63 -0.64 -14.62
N GLY A 104 -4.82 0.07 -15.73
CA GLY A 104 -5.88 -0.21 -16.68
C GLY A 104 -5.64 0.47 -18.03
N TRP A 105 -6.60 0.29 -18.95
CA TRP A 105 -6.53 0.79 -20.33
C TRP A 105 -6.31 2.32 -20.43
N TRP A 106 -6.72 3.06 -19.40
CA TRP A 106 -6.61 4.51 -19.29
C TRP A 106 -5.15 5.00 -19.11
N MET A 107 -4.20 4.11 -18.79
CA MET A 107 -2.78 4.47 -18.58
C MET A 107 -2.06 4.99 -19.83
N LYS A 108 -2.66 4.81 -21.02
CA LYS A 108 -2.12 5.16 -22.36
C LYS A 108 -0.74 4.53 -22.62
N ASN A 109 -0.25 4.62 -23.86
CA ASN A 109 1.02 4.01 -24.27
C ASN A 109 2.23 4.81 -23.72
N PRO A 110 3.21 4.20 -23.02
CA PRO A 110 3.28 2.79 -22.64
C PRO A 110 2.46 2.44 -21.39
N LEU A 111 1.79 1.29 -21.47
CA LEU A 111 1.08 0.63 -20.36
C LEU A 111 2.08 -0.02 -19.38
N THR A 112 3.07 0.74 -18.94
CA THR A 112 4.15 0.28 -18.06
C THR A 112 4.34 1.22 -16.88
N ASP A 113 4.96 0.71 -15.81
CA ASP A 113 5.48 1.53 -14.72
C ASP A 113 6.76 2.31 -15.13
N THR A 114 7.41 2.95 -14.16
CA THR A 114 8.70 3.65 -14.33
C THR A 114 9.89 2.74 -14.62
N ASN A 115 9.76 1.43 -14.41
CA ASN A 115 10.77 0.42 -14.67
C ASN A 115 10.48 -0.35 -15.97
N ASN A 116 9.61 0.19 -16.83
CA ASN A 116 9.15 -0.41 -18.08
C ASN A 116 8.51 -1.80 -17.92
N GLN A 117 7.95 -2.09 -16.74
CA GLN A 117 7.19 -3.32 -16.49
C GLN A 117 5.73 -3.11 -16.87
N ALA A 118 5.16 -3.98 -17.70
CA ALA A 118 3.73 -4.02 -17.97
C ALA A 118 2.99 -4.84 -16.89
N PRO A 119 1.72 -4.55 -16.56
CA PRO A 119 0.95 -5.31 -15.57
C PRO A 119 0.67 -6.77 -15.96
N PHE A 120 0.72 -7.06 -17.26
CA PHE A 120 0.56 -8.40 -17.83
C PHE A 120 1.76 -8.71 -18.72
N VAL A 121 2.22 -9.97 -18.72
CA VAL A 121 3.30 -10.39 -19.61
C VAL A 121 2.79 -10.59 -21.04
N ALA A 122 3.59 -10.22 -22.03
CA ALA A 122 3.19 -10.28 -23.44
C ALA A 122 3.12 -11.72 -23.97
N ASN A 123 1.92 -12.30 -24.03
CA ASN A 123 1.44 -12.88 -25.28
C ASN A 123 0.42 -11.89 -25.86
N THR A 124 0.30 -11.79 -27.19
CA THR A 124 -0.65 -10.89 -27.87
C THR A 124 -1.89 -11.63 -28.37
N SER A 125 -2.00 -12.93 -28.08
CA SER A 125 -3.12 -13.78 -28.48
C SER A 125 -4.08 -13.97 -27.31
N PHE A 126 -5.31 -13.50 -27.47
CA PHE A 126 -6.37 -13.67 -26.47
C PHE A 126 -6.49 -15.15 -26.03
N PRO A 127 -6.55 -15.45 -24.72
CA PRO A 127 -6.57 -14.51 -23.61
C PRO A 127 -5.14 -14.15 -23.18
N ALA A 128 -4.64 -13.07 -23.75
CA ALA A 128 -3.27 -12.62 -23.62
C ALA A 128 -3.02 -11.75 -22.37
N TRP A 129 -4.11 -11.48 -21.66
CA TRP A 129 -4.16 -10.78 -20.38
C TRP A 129 -4.28 -11.76 -19.21
N SER A 130 -4.02 -13.05 -19.44
CA SER A 130 -4.25 -14.10 -18.45
C SER A 130 -3.13 -14.24 -17.42
N LYS A 131 -1.94 -13.69 -17.68
CA LYS A 131 -0.79 -13.84 -16.79
C LYS A 131 -0.29 -12.50 -16.25
N TRP A 132 -0.46 -12.35 -14.94
CA TRP A 132 0.03 -11.25 -14.12
C TRP A 132 1.56 -11.18 -14.23
N ASN A 133 2.11 -9.98 -14.36
CA ASN A 133 3.54 -9.75 -14.21
C ASN A 133 3.88 -9.54 -12.73
N PRO A 134 4.44 -10.54 -12.02
CA PRO A 134 4.68 -10.44 -10.58
C PRO A 134 5.63 -9.28 -10.23
N THR A 135 6.59 -8.94 -11.10
CA THR A 135 7.50 -7.82 -10.87
C THR A 135 6.76 -6.50 -10.80
N PHE A 136 5.81 -6.29 -11.71
CA PHE A 136 4.99 -5.09 -11.73
C PHE A 136 4.09 -5.02 -10.49
N TRP A 137 3.38 -6.12 -10.18
CA TRP A 137 2.39 -6.13 -9.10
C TRP A 137 3.05 -6.05 -7.73
N GLN A 138 4.21 -6.68 -7.53
CA GLN A 138 4.98 -6.50 -6.29
C GLN A 138 5.41 -5.05 -6.11
N ALA A 139 5.91 -4.40 -7.17
CA ALA A 139 6.29 -2.99 -7.10
C ALA A 139 5.09 -2.05 -6.86
N PHE A 140 3.90 -2.42 -7.31
CA PHE A 140 2.65 -1.70 -7.03
C PHE A 140 2.22 -1.90 -5.56
N GLU A 141 2.22 -3.15 -5.08
CA GLU A 141 1.91 -3.50 -3.68
C GLU A 141 2.84 -2.81 -2.70
N ASP A 142 4.14 -2.69 -3.03
CA ASP A 142 5.12 -2.01 -2.19
C ASP A 142 4.78 -0.53 -1.92
N LYS A 143 3.90 0.07 -2.73
CA LYS A 143 3.47 1.48 -2.65
C LYS A 143 2.11 1.64 -1.95
N VAL A 144 1.38 0.57 -1.68
CA VAL A 144 0.07 0.54 -1.01
C VAL A 144 0.26 0.17 0.46
#